data_AF-Q6LJ78-F1
#
_entry.id   AF-Q6LJ78-F1
#
_cell.length_a   1.000
_cell.length_b   1.000
_cell.length_c   1.000
_cell.angle_alpha   90.00
_cell.angle_beta   90.00
_cell.angle_gamma   90.00
#
_symmetry.space_group_name_H-M   'P 1'
#
loop_
_entity.id
_entity.type
_entity.pdbx_description
1 polymer ?
#
loop_
_entity_poly.entity_id
_entity_poly.type
_entity_poly.pdbx_seq_one_letter_code
_entity_poly.pdbx_strand_id
1 'polypeptide(L)'
;MFEKKTLQLLQLFYRETGRVRLLDIDALPELDTEQQPLMHQWLETKRNFTIADVTAQHWIKTCSAGYITELILHSDGRLEEYTLFTRMKTVGRWKLDDGVIELMITKGG
;
A
#
# COMPACT_ATOMS: atom_id res chain seq x y z
N MET A 1 -1.88 -11.23 -19.15
CA MET A 1 -1.05 -10.83 -18.00
C MET A 1 -1.91 -9.87 -17.21
N PHE A 2 -2.35 -10.23 -15.99
CA PHE A 2 -3.09 -9.27 -15.17
C PHE A 2 -2.18 -8.07 -14.90
N GLU A 3 -2.71 -6.86 -15.08
CA GLU A 3 -2.00 -5.65 -14.73
C GLU A 3 -1.65 -5.70 -13.24
N LYS A 4 -0.42 -5.30 -12.88
CA LYS A 4 0.13 -5.37 -11.51
C LYS A 4 -0.86 -4.87 -10.44
N LYS A 5 -1.57 -3.79 -10.76
CA LYS A 5 -2.60 -3.20 -9.91
C LYS A 5 -3.78 -4.13 -9.63
N THR A 6 -4.26 -4.88 -10.62
CA THR A 6 -5.36 -5.84 -10.43
C THR A 6 -5.02 -6.87 -9.37
N LEU A 7 -3.78 -7.40 -9.40
CA LEU A 7 -3.31 -8.36 -8.41
C LEU A 7 -3.14 -7.72 -7.02
N GLN A 8 -2.64 -6.49 -6.95
CA GLN A 8 -2.54 -5.75 -5.69
C GLN A 8 -3.92 -5.46 -5.07
N LEU A 9 -4.91 -5.12 -5.90
CA LEU A 9 -6.29 -4.92 -5.45
C LEU A 9 -6.93 -6.22 -4.95
N LEU A 10 -6.69 -7.35 -5.63
CA LEU A 10 -7.15 -8.66 -5.18
C LEU A 10 -6.51 -9.07 -3.83
N GLN A 11 -5.20 -8.86 -3.70
CA GLN A 11 -4.49 -9.08 -2.43
C GLN A 11 -5.09 -8.25 -1.29
N LEU A 12 -5.40 -6.98 -1.55
CA LEU A 12 -6.00 -6.09 -0.57
C LEU A 12 -7.45 -6.50 -0.23
N PHE A 13 -8.24 -6.91 -1.23
CA PHE A 13 -9.60 -7.41 -1.04
C PHE A 13 -9.61 -8.57 -0.04
N TYR A 14 -8.78 -9.60 -0.24
CA TYR A 14 -8.72 -10.74 0.68
C TYR A 14 -8.30 -10.36 2.10
N ARG A 15 -7.37 -9.41 2.23
CA ARG A 15 -6.95 -8.89 3.53
C ARG A 15 -8.09 -8.17 4.26
N GLU A 16 -8.87 -7.36 3.56
CA GLU A 16 -9.94 -6.55 4.15
C GLU A 16 -11.21 -7.36 4.46
N THR A 17 -11.58 -8.32 3.61
CA THR A 17 -12.84 -9.07 3.75
C THR A 17 -12.70 -10.36 4.57
N GLY A 18 -11.59 -11.09 4.41
CA GLY A 18 -11.36 -12.36 5.10
C GLY A 18 -10.63 -12.24 6.44
N ARG A 19 -10.10 -11.05 6.78
CA ARG A 19 -9.16 -10.82 7.91
C ARG A 19 -7.97 -11.79 7.92
N VAL A 20 -7.56 -12.25 6.75
CA VAL A 20 -6.44 -13.19 6.59
C VAL A 20 -5.12 -12.42 6.54
N ARG A 21 -4.00 -13.09 6.82
CA ARG A 21 -2.65 -12.56 6.56
C ARG A 21 -2.57 -12.10 5.10
N LEU A 22 -1.84 -11.01 4.84
CA LEU A 22 -1.55 -10.54 3.49
C LEU A 22 -0.86 -11.67 2.71
N LEU A 23 -1.53 -12.18 1.67
CA LEU A 23 -1.04 -13.26 0.82
C LEU A 23 0.00 -12.73 -0.17
N ASP A 24 0.95 -13.56 -0.61
CA ASP A 24 1.88 -13.16 -1.68
C ASP A 24 1.13 -12.99 -3.01
N ILE A 25 1.56 -12.01 -3.81
CA ILE A 25 0.92 -11.68 -5.10
C ILE A 25 0.89 -12.89 -6.05
N ASP A 26 1.94 -13.72 -6.03
CA ASP A 26 2.07 -14.91 -6.88
C ASP A 26 1.29 -16.13 -6.33
N ALA A 27 0.68 -16.01 -5.15
CA ALA A 27 -0.06 -17.07 -4.46
C ALA A 27 -1.51 -16.67 -4.16
N LEU A 28 -2.05 -15.69 -4.88
CA LEU A 28 -3.43 -15.25 -4.72
C LEU A 28 -4.40 -16.32 -5.25
N PRO A 29 -5.39 -16.76 -4.45
CA PRO A 29 -6.44 -17.64 -4.95
C PRO A 29 -7.31 -16.90 -5.98
N GLU A 30 -7.89 -17.66 -6.89
CA GLU A 30 -8.91 -17.14 -7.80
C GLU A 30 -10.22 -16.88 -7.05
N LEU A 31 -10.97 -15.88 -7.52
CA LEU A 31 -12.28 -15.56 -6.95
C LEU A 31 -13.29 -16.62 -7.36
N ASP A 32 -13.95 -17.22 -6.37
CA ASP A 32 -15.12 -18.04 -6.61
C ASP A 32 -16.33 -17.19 -7.03
N THR A 33 -17.41 -17.86 -7.45
CA THR A 33 -18.64 -17.23 -7.94
C THR A 33 -19.31 -16.32 -6.90
N GLU A 34 -19.13 -16.58 -5.61
CA GLU A 34 -19.71 -15.78 -4.53
C GLU A 34 -18.85 -14.54 -4.23
N GLN A 35 -17.52 -14.64 -4.38
CA GLN A 35 -16.57 -13.57 -4.13
C GLN A 35 -16.54 -12.50 -5.22
N GLN A 36 -16.79 -12.87 -6.48
CA GLN A 36 -16.80 -11.92 -7.60
C GLN A 36 -17.71 -10.69 -7.37
N PRO A 37 -19.01 -10.83 -7.07
CA PRO A 37 -19.88 -9.68 -6.84
C PRO A 37 -19.43 -8.85 -5.62
N LEU A 38 -18.89 -9.49 -4.58
CA LEU A 38 -18.35 -8.80 -3.40
C LEU A 38 -17.11 -7.98 -3.74
N MET A 39 -16.21 -8.51 -4.58
CA MET A 39 -15.05 -7.76 -5.05
C MET A 39 -15.48 -6.56 -5.89
N HIS A 40 -16.46 -6.70 -6.78
CA HIS A 40 -16.98 -5.60 -7.58
C HIS A 40 -17.51 -4.45 -6.71
N GLN A 41 -18.36 -4.76 -5.73
CA GLN A 41 -18.86 -3.76 -4.77
C GLN A 41 -17.73 -3.14 -3.95
N TRP A 42 -16.75 -3.95 -3.53
CA TRP A 42 -15.59 -3.45 -2.79
C TRP A 42 -14.73 -2.51 -3.64
N LEU A 43 -14.55 -2.77 -4.94
CA LEU A 43 -13.79 -1.91 -5.85
C LEU A 43 -14.44 -0.53 -6.00
N GLU A 44 -15.76 -0.43 -5.98
CA GLU A 44 -16.49 0.84 -6.02
C GLU A 44 -16.18 1.75 -4.81
N THR A 45 -15.73 1.15 -3.69
CA THR A 45 -15.31 1.91 -2.50
C THR A 45 -13.86 2.41 -2.58
N LYS A 46 -13.10 2.01 -3.59
CA LYS A 46 -11.68 2.34 -3.72
C LYS A 46 -11.47 3.51 -4.68
N ARG A 47 -10.53 4.37 -4.31
CA ARG A 47 -10.13 5.55 -5.08
C ARG A 47 -8.64 5.49 -5.36
N ASN A 48 -8.26 5.85 -6.59
CA ASN A 48 -6.87 6.07 -6.96
C ASN A 48 -6.31 7.30 -6.22
N PHE A 49 -5.05 7.23 -5.79
CA PHE A 49 -4.34 8.40 -5.30
C PHE A 49 -3.93 9.33 -6.44
N THR A 50 -3.90 10.63 -6.15
CA THR A 50 -3.25 11.66 -6.97
C THR A 50 -1.96 12.13 -6.30
N ILE A 51 -1.05 12.75 -7.04
CA ILE A 51 0.19 13.30 -6.43
C ILE A 51 -0.13 14.27 -5.28
N ALA A 52 -1.15 15.11 -5.45
CA ALA A 52 -1.57 16.06 -4.42
C ALA A 52 -2.04 15.34 -3.14
N ASP A 53 -2.82 14.25 -3.26
CA ASP A 53 -3.24 13.44 -2.11
C ASP A 53 -2.02 12.91 -1.33
N VAL A 54 -0.97 12.52 -2.07
CA VAL A 54 0.22 11.88 -1.49
C VAL A 54 1.13 12.90 -0.82
N THR A 55 1.41 14.03 -1.46
CA THR A 55 2.44 14.98 -1.01
C THR A 55 1.93 16.07 -0.07
N ALA A 56 0.62 16.28 0.02
CA ALA A 56 0.04 17.34 0.85
C ALA A 56 0.01 17.01 2.35
N GLN A 57 0.32 15.76 2.73
CA GLN A 57 0.15 15.27 4.08
C GLN A 57 1.30 14.35 4.53
N HIS A 58 1.38 14.16 5.84
CA HIS A 58 2.21 13.13 6.45
C HIS A 58 1.39 11.86 6.60
N TRP A 59 2.04 10.71 6.47
CA TRP A 59 1.39 9.41 6.54
C TRP A 59 1.87 8.63 7.75
N ILE A 60 0.98 7.88 8.39
CA ILE A 60 1.37 6.92 9.43
C ILE A 60 1.30 5.51 8.85
N LYS A 61 2.44 4.83 8.82
CA LYS A 61 2.54 3.42 8.48
C LYS A 61 2.62 2.60 9.75
N THR A 62 1.71 1.63 9.88
CA THR A 62 1.72 0.62 10.93
C THR A 62 1.99 -0.74 10.29
N CYS A 63 2.76 -1.59 10.97
CA CYS A 63 2.90 -2.99 10.59
C CYS A 63 2.37 -3.89 11.71
N SER A 64 1.99 -5.12 11.36
CA SER A 64 1.49 -6.11 12.33
C SER A 64 2.51 -6.48 13.42
N ALA A 65 3.81 -6.21 13.20
CA ALA A 65 4.86 -6.39 14.21
C ALA A 65 4.95 -5.21 15.22
N GLY A 66 4.04 -4.24 15.15
CA GLY A 66 3.97 -3.11 16.10
C GLY A 66 4.92 -1.95 15.80
N TYR A 67 5.64 -2.00 14.68
CA TYR A 67 6.48 -0.87 14.25
C TYR A 67 5.59 0.22 13.63
N ILE A 68 5.69 1.44 14.15
CA ILE A 68 4.94 2.60 13.68
C ILE A 68 5.93 3.66 13.22
N THR A 69 5.73 4.13 11.99
CA THR A 69 6.59 5.13 11.35
C THR A 69 5.76 6.22 10.70
N GLU A 70 6.24 7.45 10.77
CA GLU A 70 5.77 8.56 9.94
C GLU A 70 6.51 8.55 8.60
N LEU A 71 5.77 8.75 7.50
CA LEU A 71 6.31 8.90 6.14
C LEU A 71 6.03 10.31 5.63
N ILE A 72 7.04 10.90 5.02
CA ILE A 72 6.96 12.17 4.28
C ILE A 72 7.30 11.87 2.83
N LEU A 73 6.34 12.13 1.93
CA LEU A 73 6.42 11.83 0.50
C LEU A 73 6.55 13.15 -0.25
N HIS A 74 7.74 13.47 -0.73
CA HIS A 74 8.01 14.73 -1.41
C HIS A 74 7.67 14.64 -2.91
N SER A 75 7.25 15.76 -3.51
CA SER A 75 6.88 15.84 -4.93
C SER A 75 7.99 15.48 -5.91
N ASP A 76 9.26 15.52 -5.48
CA ASP A 76 10.43 15.10 -6.25
C ASP A 76 10.70 13.58 -6.19
N GLY A 77 9.78 12.81 -5.59
CA GLY A 77 9.89 11.36 -5.43
C GLY A 77 10.80 10.93 -4.27
N ARG A 78 11.31 11.84 -3.44
CA ARG A 78 12.03 11.49 -2.20
C ARG A 78 11.05 11.05 -1.13
N LEU A 79 11.41 10.00 -0.39
CA LEU A 79 10.73 9.52 0.80
C LEU A 79 11.63 9.72 2.02
N GLU A 80 11.06 10.24 3.10
CA GLU A 80 11.65 10.16 4.44
C GLU A 80 10.74 9.36 5.35
N GLU A 81 11.31 8.48 6.14
CA GLU A 81 10.61 7.67 7.13
C GLU A 81 11.23 7.91 8.51
N TYR A 82 10.40 8.10 9.52
CA TYR A 82 10.83 8.27 10.90
C TYR A 82 10.10 7.28 11.80
N THR A 83 10.81 6.60 12.70
CA THR A 83 10.12 5.90 13.80
C THR A 83 9.31 6.89 14.61
N LEU A 84 8.08 6.52 14.99
CA LEU A 84 7.17 7.46 15.60
C LEU A 84 7.72 8.02 16.93
N PHE A 85 8.35 7.16 17.74
CA PHE A 85 8.81 7.51 19.09
C PHE A 85 10.27 7.95 19.16
N THR A 86 11.19 7.17 18.56
CA THR A 86 12.64 7.45 18.64
C THR A 86 13.13 8.36 17.51
N ARG A 87 12.29 8.66 16.53
CA ARG A 87 12.58 9.52 15.37
C ARG A 87 13.82 9.08 14.57
N MET A 88 14.15 7.78 14.59
CA MET A 88 15.20 7.21 13.75
C MET A 88 14.80 7.35 12.29
N LYS A 89 15.67 7.97 11.49
CA LYS A 89 15.41 8.33 10.10
C LYS A 89 15.89 7.23 9.15
N THR A 90 15.03 6.88 8.20
CA THR A 90 15.36 6.14 6.99
C THR A 90 14.95 6.96 5.77
N VAL A 91 15.63 6.76 4.64
CA VAL A 91 15.32 7.45 3.39
C VAL A 91 15.03 6.46 2.27
N GLY A 92 14.31 6.92 1.27
CA GLY A 92 13.98 6.10 0.12
C GLY A 92 13.46 6.92 -1.05
N ARG A 93 12.79 6.21 -1.96
CA ARG A 93 12.08 6.78 -3.09
C ARG A 93 10.64 6.33 -3.08
N TRP A 94 9.78 7.13 -3.70
CA TRP A 94 8.41 6.72 -3.98
C TRP A 94 8.01 7.15 -5.39
N LYS A 95 6.97 6.50 -5.90
CA LYS A 95 6.29 6.92 -7.12
C LYS A 95 4.81 6.60 -7.01
N LEU A 96 4.00 7.32 -7.78
CA LEU A 96 2.60 6.99 -8.00
C LEU A 96 2.50 6.27 -9.35
N ASP A 97 2.07 5.02 -9.34
CA ASP A 97 1.90 4.20 -10.53
C ASP A 97 0.46 3.71 -10.60
N ASP A 98 -0.27 4.14 -11.64
CA ASP A 98 -1.70 3.88 -11.82
C ASP A 98 -2.53 4.06 -10.54
N GLY A 99 -2.35 5.19 -9.85
CA GLY A 99 -3.10 5.50 -8.63
C GLY A 99 -2.69 4.71 -7.38
N VAL A 100 -1.64 3.89 -7.45
CA VAL A 100 -1.05 3.13 -6.34
C VAL A 100 0.28 3.75 -5.92
N ILE A 101 0.48 3.92 -4.62
CA ILE A 101 1.75 4.42 -4.07
C ILE A 101 2.75 3.26 -3.97
N GLU A 102 3.88 3.36 -4.67
CA GLU A 102 4.99 2.43 -4.53
C GLU A 102 6.10 3.05 -3.70
N LEU A 103 6.50 2.36 -2.63
CA LEU A 103 7.56 2.80 -1.72
C LEU A 103 8.79 1.91 -1.88
N MET A 104 9.95 2.53 -2.05
CA MET A 104 11.26 1.87 -2.07
C MET A 104 12.08 2.42 -0.91
N ILE A 105 12.15 1.66 0.18
CA ILE A 105 12.88 2.06 1.38
C ILE A 105 14.24 1.39 1.36
N THR A 106 15.30 2.20 1.27
CA THR A 106 16.66 1.73 1.49
C THR A 106 16.90 1.60 2.98
N LYS A 107 16.83 0.38 3.50
CA LYS A 107 17.39 0.11 4.83
C LYS A 107 18.91 0.30 4.73
N GLY A 108 19.46 1.20 5.52
CA GLY A 108 20.91 1.25 5.75
C GLY A 108 21.37 -0.11 6.27
N GLY A 109 22.48 -0.62 5.73
CA GLY A 109 23.04 -1.92 6.05
C GLY A 109 23.48 -2.08 7.50
#